data_AF-A0A7C3YDM8-F1
#
_entry.id   AF-A0A7C3YDM8-F1
#
_cell.length_a   1.000
_cell.length_b   1.000
_cell.length_c   1.000
_cell.angle_alpha   90.00
_cell.angle_beta   90.00
_cell.angle_gamma   90.00
#
_symmetry.space_group_name_H-M   'P 1'
#
loop_
_entity.id
_entity.type
_entity.pdbx_description
1 polymer ?
#
loop_
_entity_poly.entity_id
_entity_poly.type
_entity_poly.pdbx_seq_one_letter_code
_entity_poly.pdbx_strand_id
1 'polypeptide(L)'
;KVGYVDAERIVVDVGKGESDEYKLIKFTRSNQGTLIHQKPIVDVGDKVEEGSVLVDGSSTDHGEMALGKNLLVAFMSWEGYNFEDAIILSERIVKDDVLSSIHIEEYEVDARTTKLGDEEITRDIPNRSEESLKDLDERGIVRIGAEVGSGDLLVGKVTPKGETELTAEEKLIRAIFKEKAREVRDTSLKVPHGEGGKVIDVKIFSRENNDELPPSVNQLVRVYVARKRKIAEGDKLAGRHGNKGVIAKIVPEEDMPFLEDGTPVDVILNPLGVPSRMNIGQVLETHLGWAAHMGYQADGSRTTPPARLASPVFDGATLEEIDNLLIKFTEDHPDSPVKFKVNPNEPPGRRCSGKVWLYDGRTGERFDNKVTVGYMYIMKLLHLVDDKIHARSTGPYSLVTQQPLGGKAQFGGQRFGEMEVWALEAYGAAHVLQEMLTIKSDDTVGRVKAYEAIVKGENISRPNIPESFKVLMKEIQSLALDLTIESVEGEVVEVREEEDELLRAAEQLGIDFSAELRRQQADSAELEGVGVDTASLRDVLAAGGPEEQEEADEAGPEHPDDLLGAIAAHEEDEDVLGAAGDDVFGSGFGLDDHDLTGPDIDAEGDGLDFGSDD
;
A
#
# COMPACT_ATOMS: atom_id res chain seq x y z
N LYS A 1 31.11 32.66 6.24
CA LYS A 1 31.36 32.65 4.77
C LYS A 1 31.48 31.21 4.34
N VAL A 2 30.85 30.80 3.24
CA VAL A 2 30.95 29.42 2.78
C VAL A 2 32.36 29.18 2.23
N GLY A 3 33.11 28.30 2.89
CA GLY A 3 34.49 27.95 2.56
C GLY A 3 34.57 26.77 1.59
N TYR A 4 33.65 25.81 1.70
CA TYR A 4 33.60 24.63 0.84
C TYR A 4 32.17 24.10 0.71
N VAL A 5 31.80 23.61 -0.48
CA VAL A 5 30.51 22.98 -0.78
C VAL A 5 30.74 21.79 -1.70
N ASP A 6 30.20 20.63 -1.33
CA ASP A 6 29.98 19.52 -2.24
C ASP A 6 28.60 18.88 -1.99
N ALA A 7 28.34 17.74 -2.64
CA ALA A 7 27.06 17.05 -2.51
C ALA A 7 26.85 16.39 -1.15
N GLU A 8 27.89 16.19 -0.34
CA GLU A 8 27.91 15.44 0.92
C GLU A 8 28.11 16.33 2.15
N ARG A 9 28.71 17.52 2.00
CA ARG A 9 28.98 18.43 3.10
C ARG A 9 29.14 19.89 2.68
N ILE A 10 28.91 20.76 3.65
CA ILE A 10 29.13 22.21 3.55
C ILE A 10 30.03 22.62 4.71
N VAL A 11 31.06 23.42 4.43
CA VAL A 11 31.93 24.01 5.45
C VAL A 11 31.76 25.53 5.44
N VAL A 12 31.39 26.09 6.59
CA VAL A 12 31.19 27.53 6.78
C VAL A 12 32.26 28.08 7.70
N ASP A 13 33.04 29.02 7.21
CA ASP A 13 34.03 29.77 7.99
C ASP A 13 33.31 30.83 8.84
N VAL A 14 33.34 30.67 10.15
CA VAL A 14 32.65 31.54 11.14
C VAL A 14 33.52 32.77 11.51
N GLY A 15 34.79 32.78 11.06
CA GLY A 15 35.78 33.79 11.41
C GLY A 15 36.68 33.33 12.56
N LYS A 16 37.76 34.08 12.84
CA LYS A 16 38.78 33.75 13.86
C LYS A 16 39.50 32.39 13.70
N GLY A 17 39.38 31.75 12.54
CA GLY A 17 39.98 30.44 12.26
C GLY A 17 39.11 29.24 12.65
N GLU A 18 37.85 29.47 13.02
CA GLU A 18 36.86 28.44 13.30
C GLU A 18 35.97 28.19 12.06
N SER A 19 35.66 26.92 11.82
CA SER A 19 34.84 26.45 10.70
C SER A 19 33.85 25.39 11.17
N ASP A 20 32.59 25.54 10.78
CA ASP A 20 31.54 24.56 11.04
C ASP A 20 31.35 23.66 9.82
N GLU A 21 31.34 22.33 10.03
CA GLU A 21 31.09 21.33 8.98
C GLU A 21 29.69 20.71 9.15
N TYR A 22 28.86 20.84 8.13
CA TYR A 22 27.52 20.27 8.05
C TYR A 22 27.52 19.10 7.07
N LYS A 23 27.28 17.88 7.55
CA LYS A 23 27.12 16.69 6.71
C LYS A 23 25.69 16.58 6.21
N LEU A 24 25.55 16.30 4.92
CA LEU A 24 24.26 16.24 4.23
C LEU A 24 23.75 14.80 4.19
N ILE A 25 22.46 14.65 4.41
CA ILE A 25 21.76 13.37 4.30
C ILE A 25 21.47 13.08 2.83
N LYS A 26 21.97 11.95 2.31
CA LYS A 26 21.80 11.55 0.91
C LYS A 26 21.11 10.20 0.82
N PHE A 27 20.13 10.10 -0.08
CA PHE A 27 19.48 8.85 -0.46
C PHE A 27 19.03 7.98 0.72
N THR A 28 18.52 8.63 1.77
CA THR A 28 18.08 7.94 2.98
C THR A 28 16.60 7.61 2.88
N ARG A 29 16.23 6.40 3.31
CA ARG A 29 14.84 5.94 3.38
C ARG A 29 14.11 6.62 4.55
N SER A 30 12.91 7.13 4.31
CA SER A 30 11.99 7.53 5.37
C SER A 30 11.20 6.32 5.88
N ASN A 31 10.51 6.45 7.03
CA ASN A 31 9.68 5.37 7.57
C ASN A 31 8.60 4.88 6.59
N GLN A 32 8.10 5.78 5.73
CA GLN A 32 7.06 5.49 4.72
C GLN A 32 7.66 5.17 3.34
N GLY A 33 8.97 4.87 3.26
CA GLY A 33 9.64 4.52 2.01
C GLY A 33 9.91 5.69 1.05
N THR A 34 9.65 6.93 1.46
CA THR A 34 9.98 8.12 0.64
C THR A 34 11.46 8.50 0.78
N LEU A 35 11.97 9.25 -0.20
CA LEU A 35 13.35 9.72 -0.22
C LEU A 35 13.57 10.88 0.76
N ILE A 36 14.59 10.80 1.61
CA ILE A 36 15.21 11.92 2.34
C ILE A 36 16.54 12.24 1.66
N HIS A 37 16.62 13.41 1.01
CA HIS A 37 17.80 13.84 0.28
C HIS A 37 17.98 15.35 0.38
N GLN A 38 19.11 15.78 0.93
CA GLN A 38 19.48 17.18 1.07
C GLN A 38 20.35 17.64 -0.11
N LYS A 39 20.09 18.85 -0.62
CA LYS A 39 20.83 19.50 -1.71
C LYS A 39 21.33 20.87 -1.25
N PRO A 40 22.63 21.18 -1.44
CA PRO A 40 23.13 22.52 -1.18
C PRO A 40 22.48 23.54 -2.12
N ILE A 41 22.10 24.71 -1.56
CA ILE A 41 21.60 25.86 -2.32
C ILE A 41 22.56 27.07 -2.28
N VAL A 42 23.66 26.95 -1.55
CA VAL A 42 24.69 27.97 -1.42
C VAL A 42 25.93 27.62 -2.25
N ASP A 43 26.62 28.63 -2.73
CA ASP A 43 27.86 28.51 -3.49
C ASP A 43 29.09 28.86 -2.63
N VAL A 44 30.26 28.39 -3.08
CA VAL A 44 31.53 28.73 -2.43
C VAL A 44 31.77 30.23 -2.53
N GLY A 45 31.97 30.86 -1.36
CA GLY A 45 32.18 32.30 -1.25
C GLY A 45 30.99 33.08 -0.72
N ASP A 46 29.81 32.45 -0.64
CA ASP A 46 28.60 33.11 -0.15
C ASP A 46 28.73 33.55 1.30
N LYS A 47 28.11 34.70 1.59
CA LYS A 47 27.99 35.22 2.94
C LYS A 47 26.61 34.84 3.47
N VAL A 48 26.61 33.99 4.48
CA VAL A 48 25.41 33.50 5.15
C VAL A 48 25.36 34.08 6.57
N GLU A 49 24.16 34.35 7.05
CA GLU A 49 23.89 34.81 8.41
C GLU A 49 23.35 33.66 9.26
N GLU A 50 23.39 33.81 10.58
CA GLU A 50 22.77 32.84 11.49
C GLU A 50 21.28 32.68 11.16
N GLY A 51 20.81 31.43 11.03
CA GLY A 51 19.44 31.10 10.61
C GLY A 51 19.22 31.06 9.10
N SER A 52 20.24 31.33 8.28
CA SER A 52 20.13 31.18 6.81
C SER A 52 19.98 29.70 6.41
N VAL A 53 19.13 29.44 5.43
CA VAL A 53 18.97 28.09 4.86
C VAL A 53 20.16 27.78 3.96
N LEU A 54 20.90 26.72 4.27
CA LEU A 54 22.07 26.27 3.50
C LEU A 54 21.73 25.16 2.51
N VAL A 55 20.70 24.36 2.82
CA VAL A 55 20.29 23.19 2.04
C VAL A 55 18.78 23.09 1.94
N ASP A 56 18.31 22.59 0.80
CA ASP A 56 16.95 22.12 0.64
C ASP A 56 16.85 20.62 0.92
N GLY A 57 15.74 20.18 1.50
CA GLY A 57 15.37 18.78 1.68
C GLY A 57 14.56 18.24 0.50
N SER A 58 13.87 17.12 0.74
CA SER A 58 13.09 16.43 -0.31
C SER A 58 11.85 17.18 -0.78
N SER A 59 11.25 17.99 0.09
CA SER A 59 10.01 18.74 -0.17
C SER A 59 10.16 20.22 0.17
N THR A 60 11.34 20.80 -0.08
CA THR A 60 11.57 22.24 0.06
C THR A 60 12.20 22.81 -1.21
N ASP A 61 11.96 24.10 -1.45
CA ASP A 61 12.54 24.87 -2.55
C ASP A 61 12.88 26.28 -2.07
N HIS A 62 14.18 26.56 -1.97
CA HIS A 62 14.74 27.77 -1.37
C HIS A 62 14.26 28.02 0.07
N GLY A 63 14.16 26.97 0.87
CA GLY A 63 13.73 27.05 2.27
C GLY A 63 12.21 27.12 2.51
N GLU A 64 11.41 27.19 1.44
CA GLU A 64 9.94 27.12 1.52
C GLU A 64 9.45 25.69 1.26
N MET A 65 8.27 25.32 1.78
CA MET A 65 7.70 24.00 1.52
C MET A 65 7.25 23.84 0.06
N ALA A 66 7.69 22.76 -0.58
CA ALA A 66 7.39 22.40 -1.95
C ALA A 66 6.89 20.93 -2.04
N LEU A 67 5.62 20.71 -1.70
CA LEU A 67 4.95 19.39 -1.70
C LEU A 67 4.47 18.88 -3.07
N GLY A 68 4.48 19.74 -4.09
CA GLY A 68 3.87 19.51 -5.39
C GLY A 68 4.42 20.45 -6.46
N LYS A 69 3.67 20.61 -7.56
CA LYS A 69 4.06 21.43 -8.71
C LYS A 69 2.93 22.34 -9.15
N ASN A 70 3.30 23.51 -9.67
CA ASN A 70 2.38 24.42 -10.34
C ASN A 70 2.11 23.88 -11.74
N LEU A 71 0.88 23.50 -12.04
CA LEU A 71 0.46 22.92 -13.32
C LEU A 71 -0.58 23.82 -13.97
N LEU A 72 -0.55 23.92 -15.30
CA LEU A 72 -1.57 24.64 -16.07
C LEU A 72 -2.85 23.79 -16.13
N VAL A 73 -3.90 24.26 -15.47
CA VAL A 73 -5.18 23.56 -15.33
C VAL A 73 -6.25 24.17 -16.24
N ALA A 74 -7.10 23.33 -16.82
CA ALA A 74 -8.36 23.73 -17.44
C ALA A 74 -9.57 23.08 -16.73
N PHE A 75 -10.61 23.88 -16.46
CA PHE A 75 -11.88 23.38 -15.91
C PHE A 75 -12.89 23.13 -17.02
N MET A 76 -12.90 21.92 -17.57
CA MET A 76 -13.84 21.49 -18.60
C MET A 76 -14.07 19.99 -18.54
N SER A 77 -15.23 19.51 -18.98
CA SER A 77 -15.45 18.08 -19.21
C SER A 77 -14.82 17.67 -20.54
N TRP A 78 -14.12 16.53 -20.58
CA TRP A 78 -13.42 16.08 -21.78
C TRP A 78 -13.64 14.59 -22.01
N GLU A 79 -14.46 14.25 -23.01
CA GLU A 79 -14.75 12.87 -23.48
C GLU A 79 -15.14 11.87 -22.39
N GLY A 80 -15.65 12.35 -21.24
CA GLY A 80 -15.99 11.51 -20.09
C GLY A 80 -14.80 10.96 -19.30
N TYR A 81 -13.55 11.21 -19.70
CA TYR A 81 -12.37 10.70 -18.98
C TYR A 81 -12.18 11.37 -17.62
N ASN A 82 -12.66 12.60 -17.43
CA ASN A 82 -12.70 13.27 -16.14
C ASN A 82 -14.11 13.23 -15.51
N PHE A 83 -14.87 12.17 -15.73
CA PHE A 83 -16.16 11.99 -15.05
C PHE A 83 -15.97 11.93 -13.52
N GLU A 84 -16.90 12.52 -12.78
CA GLU A 84 -16.81 12.73 -11.33
C GLU A 84 -15.48 13.38 -10.91
N ASP A 85 -14.60 12.62 -10.26
CA ASP A 85 -13.33 13.04 -9.68
C ASP A 85 -12.10 12.59 -10.48
N ALA A 86 -12.31 11.97 -11.63
CA ALA A 86 -11.21 11.55 -12.47
C ALA A 86 -10.42 12.75 -13.01
N ILE A 87 -9.10 12.59 -13.10
CA ILE A 87 -8.18 13.62 -13.57
C ILE A 87 -7.55 13.16 -14.89
N ILE A 88 -7.44 14.09 -15.84
CA ILE A 88 -6.69 13.88 -17.09
C ILE A 88 -5.37 14.64 -16.98
N LEU A 89 -4.28 14.00 -17.39
CA LEU A 89 -2.93 14.54 -17.32
C LEU A 89 -2.29 14.56 -18.71
N SER A 90 -1.52 15.60 -19.02
CA SER A 90 -0.66 15.64 -20.20
C SER A 90 0.52 14.69 -20.06
N GLU A 91 0.86 13.99 -21.15
CA GLU A 91 2.05 13.14 -21.25
C GLU A 91 3.35 13.93 -20.98
N ARG A 92 3.34 15.25 -21.19
CA ARG A 92 4.46 16.15 -20.86
C ARG A 92 4.92 15.98 -19.41
N ILE A 93 3.99 15.81 -18.47
CA ILE A 93 4.27 15.63 -17.04
C ILE A 93 5.06 14.34 -16.77
N VAL A 94 4.86 13.30 -17.60
CA VAL A 94 5.60 12.03 -17.55
C VAL A 94 6.97 12.14 -18.24
N LYS A 95 7.02 12.86 -19.38
CA LYS A 95 8.24 13.09 -20.16
C LYS A 95 9.27 13.90 -19.37
N ASP A 96 8.82 15.00 -18.76
CA ASP A 96 9.67 15.96 -18.04
C ASP A 96 9.93 15.58 -16.57
N ASP A 97 9.46 14.41 -16.13
CA ASP A 97 9.60 13.92 -14.74
C ASP A 97 9.06 14.91 -13.67
N VAL A 98 8.05 15.70 -14.01
CA VAL A 98 7.53 16.78 -13.15
C VAL A 98 6.94 16.25 -11.84
N LEU A 99 6.20 15.14 -11.91
CA LEU A 99 5.60 14.43 -10.76
C LEU A 99 6.25 13.06 -10.50
N SER A 100 7.52 12.91 -10.88
CA SER A 100 8.28 11.69 -10.59
C SER A 100 8.80 11.70 -9.15
N SER A 101 8.68 10.56 -8.46
CA SER A 101 9.12 10.36 -7.07
C SER A 101 10.11 9.20 -6.98
N ILE A 102 10.99 9.22 -5.97
CA ILE A 102 11.89 8.10 -5.67
C ILE A 102 11.39 7.44 -4.38
N HIS A 103 11.20 6.14 -4.45
CA HIS A 103 10.80 5.29 -3.34
C HIS A 103 11.92 4.32 -3.03
N ILE A 104 12.20 4.10 -1.74
CA ILE A 104 13.24 3.19 -1.27
C ILE A 104 12.57 2.14 -0.41
N GLU A 105 12.59 0.91 -0.89
CA GLU A 105 12.14 -0.26 -0.14
C GLU A 105 13.33 -0.92 0.57
N GLU A 106 13.02 -1.49 1.73
CA GLU A 106 13.97 -2.18 2.57
C GLU A 106 13.53 -3.64 2.68
N TYR A 107 14.36 -4.54 2.15
CA TYR A 107 14.15 -5.97 2.27
C TYR A 107 15.14 -6.54 3.27
N GLU A 108 14.62 -7.32 4.21
CA GLU A 108 15.40 -7.91 5.28
C GLU A 108 15.26 -9.43 5.24
N VAL A 109 16.37 -10.13 5.43
CA VAL A 109 16.38 -11.56 5.69
C VAL A 109 17.45 -11.90 6.71
N ASP A 110 17.13 -12.84 7.59
CA ASP A 110 18.02 -13.37 8.58
C ASP A 110 18.31 -14.86 8.38
N ALA A 111 19.52 -15.24 8.81
CA ALA A 111 19.99 -16.60 8.91
C ALA A 111 19.98 -17.03 10.37
N ARG A 112 19.17 -18.05 10.68
CA ARG A 112 18.90 -18.51 12.04
C ARG A 112 19.49 -19.89 12.31
N THR A 113 19.78 -20.16 13.57
CA THR A 113 19.98 -21.53 14.05
C THR A 113 18.65 -22.25 14.14
N THR A 114 18.48 -23.32 13.37
CA THR A 114 17.31 -24.20 13.44
C THR A 114 17.63 -25.48 14.20
N LYS A 115 16.61 -26.27 14.55
CA LYS A 115 16.79 -27.59 15.19
C LYS A 115 17.61 -28.58 14.33
N LEU A 116 17.60 -28.39 13.01
CA LEU A 116 18.21 -29.29 12.03
C LEU A 116 19.60 -28.81 11.57
N GLY A 117 20.04 -27.64 12.03
CA GLY A 117 21.27 -26.99 11.63
C GLY A 117 21.09 -25.49 11.42
N ASP A 118 22.19 -24.80 11.18
CA ASP A 118 22.16 -23.37 10.89
C ASP A 118 21.72 -23.10 9.45
N GLU A 119 20.91 -22.06 9.26
CA GLU A 119 20.67 -21.52 7.92
C GLU A 119 21.93 -20.80 7.42
N GLU A 120 22.23 -20.96 6.14
CA GLU A 120 23.43 -20.38 5.52
C GLU A 120 23.03 -19.40 4.42
N ILE A 121 23.68 -18.23 4.40
CA ILE A 121 23.62 -17.29 3.28
C ILE A 121 24.74 -17.66 2.31
N THR A 122 24.36 -18.10 1.11
CA THR A 122 25.31 -18.61 0.11
C THR A 122 24.79 -18.42 -1.31
N ARG A 123 25.73 -18.33 -2.25
CA ARG A 123 25.44 -18.33 -3.69
C ARG A 123 25.08 -19.73 -4.20
N ASP A 124 25.46 -20.79 -3.49
CA ASP A 124 25.24 -22.18 -3.90
C ASP A 124 23.82 -22.66 -3.55
N ILE A 125 22.85 -22.26 -4.37
CA ILE A 125 21.43 -22.54 -4.18
C ILE A 125 21.01 -23.72 -5.08
N PRO A 126 20.37 -24.78 -4.54
CA PRO A 126 19.96 -25.93 -5.34
C PRO A 126 18.88 -25.57 -6.37
N ASN A 127 18.91 -26.25 -7.52
CA ASN A 127 17.92 -26.12 -8.60
C ASN A 127 17.78 -24.71 -9.20
N ARG A 128 18.84 -23.88 -9.13
CA ARG A 128 18.88 -22.54 -9.74
C ARG A 128 19.87 -22.50 -10.91
N SER A 129 19.51 -21.73 -11.95
CA SER A 129 20.38 -21.48 -13.10
C SER A 129 21.43 -20.42 -12.78
N GLU A 130 22.61 -20.49 -13.41
CA GLU A 130 23.65 -19.46 -13.30
C GLU A 130 23.16 -18.07 -13.72
N GLU A 131 22.21 -18.00 -14.66
CA GLU A 131 21.61 -16.73 -15.07
C GLU A 131 20.83 -16.05 -13.94
N SER A 132 20.14 -16.83 -13.10
CA SER A 132 19.44 -16.31 -11.92
C SER A 132 20.39 -15.84 -10.81
N LEU A 133 21.65 -16.30 -10.83
CA LEU A 133 22.68 -15.99 -9.84
C LEU A 133 23.65 -14.90 -10.32
N LYS A 134 23.45 -14.35 -11.52
CA LYS A 134 24.40 -13.44 -12.19
C LYS A 134 24.70 -12.16 -11.40
N ASP A 135 23.72 -11.66 -10.64
CA ASP A 135 23.80 -10.42 -9.88
C ASP A 135 24.18 -10.64 -8.41
N LEU A 136 24.32 -11.91 -7.98
CA LEU A 136 24.77 -12.26 -6.64
C LEU A 136 26.31 -12.30 -6.56
N ASP A 137 26.84 -11.78 -5.46
CA ASP A 137 28.26 -11.87 -5.10
C ASP A 137 28.64 -13.29 -4.64
N GLU A 138 29.91 -13.49 -4.30
CA GLU A 138 30.42 -14.79 -3.84
C GLU A 138 29.74 -15.31 -2.56
N ARG A 139 29.15 -14.42 -1.75
CA ARG A 139 28.40 -14.75 -0.54
C ARG A 139 26.94 -15.03 -0.81
N GLY A 140 26.45 -14.81 -2.03
CA GLY A 140 25.04 -14.96 -2.39
C GLY A 140 24.21 -13.69 -2.13
N ILE A 141 24.83 -12.52 -2.00
CA ILE A 141 24.13 -11.25 -1.78
C ILE A 141 24.18 -10.41 -3.06
N VAL A 142 23.07 -9.77 -3.41
CA VAL A 142 22.99 -8.93 -4.61
C VAL A 142 23.99 -7.78 -4.57
N ARG A 143 24.65 -7.51 -5.71
CA ARG A 143 25.60 -6.40 -5.83
C ARG A 143 24.92 -5.04 -5.88
N ILE A 144 25.55 -4.03 -5.29
CA ILE A 144 25.10 -2.63 -5.38
C ILE A 144 25.13 -2.19 -6.84
N GLY A 145 24.05 -1.53 -7.27
CA GLY A 145 23.86 -1.06 -8.63
C GLY A 145 23.22 -2.07 -9.59
N ALA A 146 22.95 -3.29 -9.16
CA ALA A 146 22.14 -4.23 -9.93
C ALA A 146 20.70 -3.71 -10.08
N GLU A 147 20.13 -3.92 -11.27
CA GLU A 147 18.70 -3.72 -11.50
C GLU A 147 17.99 -5.06 -11.26
N VAL A 148 17.02 -5.05 -10.35
CA VAL A 148 16.28 -6.22 -9.91
C VAL A 148 14.80 -6.03 -10.23
N GLY A 149 14.17 -7.08 -10.76
CA GLY A 149 12.75 -7.17 -11.02
C GLY A 149 12.05 -8.16 -10.07
N SER A 150 10.73 -8.26 -10.21
CA SER A 150 9.93 -9.18 -9.41
C SER A 150 10.39 -10.64 -9.58
N GLY A 151 10.64 -11.32 -8.46
CA GLY A 151 11.10 -12.72 -8.44
C GLY A 151 12.62 -12.90 -8.49
N ASP A 152 13.39 -11.86 -8.76
CA ASP A 152 14.86 -11.91 -8.71
C ASP A 152 15.36 -12.14 -7.28
N LEU A 153 16.52 -12.78 -7.16
CA LEU A 153 17.14 -13.09 -5.88
C LEU A 153 17.88 -11.86 -5.34
N LEU A 154 17.55 -11.44 -4.11
CA LEU A 154 18.29 -10.41 -3.38
C LEU A 154 19.37 -11.03 -2.50
N VAL A 155 19.02 -12.10 -1.78
CA VAL A 155 19.92 -12.81 -0.88
C VAL A 155 19.64 -14.30 -0.97
N GLY A 156 20.64 -15.06 -1.38
CA GLY A 156 20.63 -16.51 -1.41
C GLY A 156 20.65 -17.06 0.01
N LYS A 157 19.62 -17.80 0.39
CA LYS A 157 19.51 -18.45 1.70
C LYS A 157 19.10 -19.90 1.52
N VAL A 158 19.79 -20.79 2.24
CA VAL A 158 19.49 -22.20 2.28
C VAL A 158 19.19 -22.64 3.72
N THR A 159 18.10 -23.38 3.89
CA THR A 159 17.70 -23.95 5.19
C THR A 159 17.91 -25.47 5.16
N PRO A 160 18.59 -26.07 6.15
CA PRO A 160 18.73 -27.52 6.21
C PRO A 160 17.36 -28.19 6.32
N LYS A 161 17.11 -29.18 5.47
CA LYS A 161 15.89 -30.00 5.48
C LYS A 161 16.22 -31.28 6.24
N GLY A 162 15.35 -31.67 7.17
CA GLY A 162 15.50 -32.97 7.83
C GLY A 162 15.32 -34.11 6.83
N GLU A 163 15.82 -35.30 7.18
CA GLU A 163 15.48 -36.54 6.48
C GLU A 163 13.99 -36.84 6.67
N THR A 164 13.11 -36.09 5.99
CA THR A 164 11.74 -36.55 5.76
C THR A 164 11.74 -37.52 4.60
N GLU A 165 10.87 -38.52 4.68
CA GLU A 165 10.63 -39.41 3.55
C GLU A 165 10.23 -38.58 2.33
N LEU A 166 11.14 -38.53 1.35
CA LEU A 166 10.86 -38.00 0.02
C LEU A 166 9.56 -38.63 -0.48
N THR A 167 8.72 -37.86 -1.15
CA THR A 167 7.51 -38.43 -1.77
C THR A 167 7.91 -39.52 -2.75
N ALA A 168 7.01 -40.47 -3.04
CA ALA A 168 7.32 -41.55 -3.99
C ALA A 168 7.80 -41.01 -5.35
N GLU A 169 7.24 -39.87 -5.77
CA GLU A 169 7.63 -39.13 -6.97
C GLU A 169 9.04 -38.53 -6.85
N GLU A 170 9.36 -37.85 -5.77
CA GLU A 170 10.70 -37.30 -5.53
C GLU A 170 11.76 -38.41 -5.42
N LYS A 171 11.44 -39.53 -4.76
CA LYS A 171 12.29 -40.74 -4.69
C LYS A 171 12.56 -41.28 -6.10
N LEU A 172 11.55 -41.36 -6.95
CA LEU A 172 11.67 -41.82 -8.33
C LEU A 172 12.53 -40.88 -9.17
N ILE A 173 12.28 -39.57 -9.11
CA ILE A 173 13.07 -38.55 -9.83
C ILE A 173 14.54 -38.65 -9.42
N ARG A 174 14.83 -38.76 -8.12
CA ARG A 174 16.20 -38.92 -7.61
C ARG A 174 16.86 -40.21 -8.12
N ALA A 175 16.12 -41.31 -8.20
CA ALA A 175 16.61 -42.57 -8.73
C ALA A 175 16.94 -42.49 -10.24
N ILE A 176 16.14 -41.73 -11.01
CA ILE A 176 16.34 -41.54 -12.45
C ILE A 176 17.53 -40.61 -12.73
N PHE A 177 17.59 -39.45 -12.08
CA PHE A 177 18.57 -38.41 -12.38
C PHE A 177 19.90 -38.58 -11.63
N LYS A 178 19.98 -39.47 -10.63
CA LYS A 178 21.19 -39.71 -9.79
C LYS A 178 21.79 -38.42 -9.20
N GLU A 179 20.98 -37.38 -9.03
CA GLU A 179 21.42 -36.14 -8.41
C GLU A 179 21.63 -36.37 -6.92
N LYS A 180 22.87 -36.17 -6.46
CA LYS A 180 23.16 -35.95 -5.05
C LYS A 180 22.71 -34.52 -4.72
N ALA A 181 21.41 -34.29 -4.65
CA ALA A 181 20.90 -33.02 -4.16
C ALA A 181 21.38 -32.82 -2.72
N ARG A 182 21.95 -31.64 -2.43
CA ARG A 182 22.16 -31.20 -1.06
C ARG A 182 20.81 -31.21 -0.32
N GLU A 183 20.82 -31.62 0.94
CA GLU A 183 19.65 -31.71 1.82
C GLU A 183 19.24 -30.33 2.34
N VAL A 184 19.18 -29.34 1.46
CA VAL A 184 18.85 -27.95 1.81
C VAL A 184 17.73 -27.46 0.93
N ARG A 185 16.87 -26.63 1.50
CA ARG A 185 15.75 -25.96 0.83
C ARG A 185 16.12 -24.52 0.52
N ASP A 186 15.79 -24.06 -0.69
CA ASP A 186 15.87 -22.65 -1.06
C ASP A 186 14.82 -21.84 -0.27
N THR A 187 15.30 -20.97 0.62
CA THR A 187 14.54 -20.01 1.41
C THR A 187 15.04 -18.58 1.18
N SER A 188 15.61 -18.36 -0.01
CA SER A 188 16.21 -17.09 -0.43
C SER A 188 15.22 -15.94 -0.43
N LEU A 189 15.72 -14.75 -0.10
CA LEU A 189 14.98 -13.50 -0.22
C LEU A 189 14.84 -13.11 -1.69
N LYS A 190 13.60 -12.90 -2.11
CA LYS A 190 13.24 -12.51 -3.48
C LYS A 190 12.56 -11.16 -3.47
N VAL A 191 12.70 -10.43 -4.57
CA VAL A 191 11.90 -9.21 -4.78
C VAL A 191 10.42 -9.61 -4.89
N PRO A 192 9.52 -8.99 -4.09
CA PRO A 192 8.08 -9.22 -4.18
C PRO A 192 7.49 -8.89 -5.56
N HIS A 193 6.26 -9.35 -5.79
CA HIS A 193 5.55 -9.08 -7.03
C HIS A 193 5.18 -7.60 -7.17
N GLY A 194 5.40 -7.03 -8.36
CA GLY A 194 5.10 -5.62 -8.67
C GLY A 194 6.18 -4.65 -8.16
N GLU A 195 7.20 -5.17 -7.47
CA GLU A 195 8.33 -4.41 -6.98
C GLU A 195 9.59 -4.69 -7.81
N GLY A 196 10.55 -3.78 -7.67
CA GLY A 196 11.79 -3.78 -8.43
C GLY A 196 12.46 -2.41 -8.40
N GLY A 197 13.67 -2.33 -8.92
CA GLY A 197 14.44 -1.10 -8.94
C GLY A 197 15.93 -1.37 -8.94
N LYS A 198 16.70 -0.37 -8.52
CA LYS A 198 18.15 -0.46 -8.43
C LYS A 198 18.57 -0.64 -6.98
N VAL A 199 19.43 -1.62 -6.71
CA VAL A 199 20.03 -1.79 -5.39
C VAL A 199 20.95 -0.61 -5.11
N ILE A 200 20.66 0.16 -4.06
CA ILE A 200 21.43 1.36 -3.69
C ILE A 200 22.42 1.09 -2.56
N ASP A 201 22.06 0.22 -1.62
CA ASP A 201 22.86 -0.07 -0.43
C ASP A 201 22.53 -1.47 0.11
N VAL A 202 23.51 -2.09 0.74
CA VAL A 202 23.40 -3.40 1.37
C VAL A 202 24.11 -3.35 2.71
N LYS A 203 23.36 -3.61 3.79
CA LYS A 203 23.91 -3.67 5.15
C LYS A 203 23.90 -5.10 5.65
N ILE A 204 25.04 -5.54 6.12
CA ILE A 204 25.23 -6.89 6.64
C ILE A 204 25.63 -6.76 8.11
N PHE A 205 24.85 -7.40 8.98
CA PHE A 205 25.13 -7.51 10.39
C PHE A 205 25.45 -8.96 10.70
N SER A 206 26.52 -9.22 11.43
CA SER A 206 26.95 -10.57 11.79
C SER A 206 27.29 -10.65 13.26
N ARG A 207 26.89 -11.76 13.90
CA ARG A 207 27.27 -12.06 15.28
C ARG A 207 28.79 -12.15 15.42
N GLU A 208 29.50 -12.61 14.40
CA GLU A 208 30.96 -12.69 14.37
C GLU A 208 31.64 -11.31 14.42
N ASN A 209 30.96 -10.27 13.90
CA ASN A 209 31.44 -8.90 13.92
C ASN A 209 31.09 -8.14 15.21
N ASN A 210 30.55 -8.83 16.23
CA ASN A 210 29.99 -8.25 17.45
C ASN A 210 28.84 -7.26 17.21
N ASP A 211 28.04 -7.46 16.16
CA ASP A 211 26.80 -6.71 15.96
C ASP A 211 25.70 -7.22 16.91
N GLU A 212 24.86 -6.31 17.41
CA GLU A 212 23.74 -6.66 18.28
C GLU A 212 22.61 -7.29 17.45
N LEU A 213 22.41 -8.59 17.64
CA LEU A 213 21.43 -9.39 16.90
C LEU A 213 20.50 -10.16 17.85
N PRO A 214 19.22 -10.37 17.47
CA PRO A 214 18.29 -11.16 18.25
C PRO A 214 18.84 -12.57 18.56
N PRO A 215 18.42 -13.19 19.68
CA PRO A 215 18.83 -14.56 20.00
C PRO A 215 18.53 -15.51 18.84
N SER A 216 19.44 -16.44 18.56
CA SER A 216 19.37 -17.42 17.46
C SER A 216 19.57 -16.87 16.05
N VAL A 217 19.76 -15.56 15.88
CA VAL A 217 20.17 -14.96 14.58
C VAL A 217 21.69 -14.90 14.51
N ASN A 218 22.25 -15.50 13.46
CA ASN A 218 23.69 -15.52 13.20
C ASN A 218 24.10 -14.37 12.29
N GLN A 219 23.30 -14.11 11.25
CA GLN A 219 23.54 -13.05 10.28
C GLN A 219 22.22 -12.41 9.84
N LEU A 220 22.24 -11.10 9.65
CA LEU A 220 21.13 -10.30 9.15
C LEU A 220 21.58 -9.49 7.94
N VAL A 221 20.83 -9.56 6.84
CA VAL A 221 21.13 -8.81 5.63
C VAL A 221 19.94 -7.92 5.27
N ARG A 222 20.22 -6.63 5.13
CA ARG A 222 19.27 -5.62 4.66
C ARG A 222 19.69 -5.11 3.29
N VAL A 223 18.77 -5.16 2.34
CA VAL A 223 18.97 -4.70 0.97
C VAL A 223 18.03 -3.53 0.71
N TYR A 224 18.59 -2.38 0.36
CA TYR A 224 17.84 -1.19 0.00
C TYR A 224 17.71 -1.08 -1.52
N VAL A 225 16.48 -1.10 -2.01
CA VAL A 225 16.17 -1.00 -3.44
C VAL A 225 15.44 0.30 -3.70
N ALA A 226 16.03 1.15 -4.54
CA ALA A 226 15.41 2.40 -4.94
C ALA A 226 14.73 2.26 -6.30
N ARG A 227 13.50 2.77 -6.39
CA ARG A 227 12.73 2.86 -7.63
C ARG A 227 12.34 4.29 -7.92
N LYS A 228 12.63 4.75 -9.13
CA LYS A 228 12.05 6.00 -9.66
C LYS A 228 10.66 5.69 -10.20
N ARG A 229 9.63 6.19 -9.52
CA ARG A 229 8.23 6.04 -9.91
C ARG A 229 7.77 7.29 -10.65
N LYS A 230 7.57 7.14 -11.96
CA LYS A 230 6.87 8.14 -12.76
C LYS A 230 5.41 8.21 -12.35
N ILE A 231 4.71 9.26 -12.74
CA ILE A 231 3.26 9.33 -12.56
C ILE A 231 2.58 8.36 -13.54
N ALA A 232 1.60 7.61 -13.05
CA ALA A 232 0.88 6.61 -13.84
C ALA A 232 -0.64 6.76 -13.71
N GLU A 233 -1.38 6.16 -14.63
CA GLU A 233 -2.84 6.03 -14.52
C GLU A 233 -3.20 5.23 -13.26
N GLY A 234 -4.18 5.72 -12.50
CA GLY A 234 -4.54 5.19 -11.18
C GLY A 234 -3.83 5.87 -10.00
N ASP A 235 -2.74 6.61 -10.22
CA ASP A 235 -2.12 7.40 -9.15
C ASP A 235 -3.06 8.52 -8.68
N LYS A 236 -3.03 8.80 -7.38
CA LYS A 236 -3.89 9.81 -6.77
C LYS A 236 -3.19 11.17 -6.69
N LEU A 237 -3.86 12.19 -7.22
CA LEU A 237 -3.46 13.58 -7.12
C LEU A 237 -4.45 14.37 -6.25
N ALA A 238 -3.97 15.45 -5.64
CA ALA A 238 -4.83 16.39 -4.93
C ALA A 238 -4.33 17.83 -5.02
N GLY A 239 -5.26 18.77 -5.08
CA GLY A 239 -5.00 20.17 -4.80
C GLY A 239 -5.05 20.47 -3.30
N ARG A 240 -4.76 21.72 -2.94
CA ARG A 240 -4.77 22.18 -1.53
C ARG A 240 -6.17 22.35 -0.94
N HIS A 241 -7.20 22.36 -1.78
CA HIS A 241 -8.59 22.65 -1.41
C HIS A 241 -9.46 21.38 -1.28
N GLY A 242 -8.83 20.22 -1.07
CA GLY A 242 -9.51 18.93 -0.91
C GLY A 242 -10.04 18.32 -2.20
N ASN A 243 -9.86 18.98 -3.36
CA ASN A 243 -10.09 18.36 -4.66
C ASN A 243 -9.06 17.23 -4.85
N LYS A 244 -9.55 16.00 -4.88
CA LYS A 244 -8.73 14.78 -4.98
C LYS A 244 -9.32 13.89 -6.06
N GLY A 245 -8.44 13.21 -6.78
CA GLY A 245 -8.83 12.40 -7.91
C GLY A 245 -7.75 11.40 -8.28
N VAL A 246 -8.15 10.35 -8.99
CA VAL A 246 -7.22 9.42 -9.61
C VAL A 246 -7.01 9.83 -11.06
N ILE A 247 -5.81 9.63 -11.58
CA ILE A 247 -5.53 9.85 -13.00
C ILE A 247 -6.24 8.76 -13.79
N ALA A 248 -7.25 9.14 -14.57
CA ALA A 248 -7.98 8.20 -15.40
C ALA A 248 -7.36 8.03 -16.78
N LYS A 249 -6.68 9.08 -17.29
CA LYS A 249 -6.01 9.03 -18.58
C LYS A 249 -4.82 9.96 -18.65
N ILE A 250 -3.72 9.45 -19.21
CA ILE A 250 -2.59 10.27 -19.65
C ILE A 250 -2.73 10.47 -21.17
N VAL A 251 -2.85 11.72 -21.61
CA VAL A 251 -3.15 12.09 -22.99
C VAL A 251 -1.87 12.62 -23.66
N PRO A 252 -1.55 12.22 -24.91
CA PRO A 252 -0.44 12.81 -25.66
C PRO A 252 -0.52 14.33 -25.71
N GLU A 253 0.62 15.00 -25.70
CA GLU A 253 0.69 16.46 -25.62
C GLU A 253 -0.02 17.15 -26.80
N GLU A 254 0.05 16.55 -27.99
CA GLU A 254 -0.61 16.99 -29.21
C GLU A 254 -2.15 16.88 -29.17
N ASP A 255 -2.69 15.96 -28.37
CA ASP A 255 -4.11 15.71 -28.22
C ASP A 255 -4.74 16.60 -27.13
N MET A 256 -3.91 17.18 -26.26
CA MET A 256 -4.38 18.00 -25.14
C MET A 256 -5.01 19.31 -25.65
N PRO A 257 -6.08 19.79 -25.00
CA PRO A 257 -6.56 21.14 -25.23
C PRO A 257 -5.45 22.17 -25.05
N PHE A 258 -5.31 23.09 -26.00
CA PHE A 258 -4.24 24.07 -26.00
C PHE A 258 -4.77 25.50 -26.12
N LEU A 259 -3.98 26.43 -25.60
CA LEU A 259 -4.24 27.87 -25.60
C LEU A 259 -4.03 28.48 -26.99
N GLU A 260 -4.50 29.72 -27.21
CA GLU A 260 -4.32 30.43 -28.49
C GLU A 260 -2.84 30.63 -28.90
N ASP A 261 -1.89 30.56 -27.95
CA ASP A 261 -0.44 30.60 -28.23
C ASP A 261 0.17 29.23 -28.60
N GLY A 262 -0.61 28.16 -28.58
CA GLY A 262 -0.14 26.79 -28.82
C GLY A 262 0.26 26.02 -27.56
N THR A 263 0.21 26.63 -26.37
CA THR A 263 0.59 25.96 -25.12
C THR A 263 -0.49 24.96 -24.69
N PRO A 264 -0.19 23.65 -24.61
CA PRO A 264 -1.13 22.66 -24.12
C PRO A 264 -1.33 22.78 -22.61
N VAL A 265 -2.54 22.47 -22.13
CA VAL A 265 -2.80 22.40 -20.70
C VAL A 265 -2.17 21.14 -20.10
N ASP A 266 -1.77 21.21 -18.83
CA ASP A 266 -1.14 20.09 -18.15
C ASP A 266 -2.17 19.14 -17.54
N VAL A 267 -3.27 19.69 -17.03
CA VAL A 267 -4.29 18.95 -16.27
C VAL A 267 -5.67 19.44 -16.66
N ILE A 268 -6.62 18.52 -16.82
CA ILE A 268 -8.03 18.85 -17.01
C ILE A 268 -8.83 18.36 -15.81
N LEU A 269 -9.50 19.29 -15.13
CA LEU A 269 -10.36 19.00 -13.98
C LEU A 269 -11.83 19.18 -14.35
N ASN A 270 -12.68 18.34 -13.76
CA ASN A 270 -14.11 18.41 -13.97
C ASN A 270 -14.72 19.62 -13.23
N PRO A 271 -15.42 20.54 -13.93
CA PRO A 271 -16.07 21.67 -13.27
C PRO A 271 -17.21 21.23 -12.34
N LEU A 272 -17.83 20.06 -12.54
CA LEU A 272 -18.97 19.58 -11.74
C LEU A 272 -18.58 19.31 -10.26
N GLY A 273 -17.32 18.97 -10.00
CA GLY A 273 -16.83 18.68 -8.65
C GLY A 273 -16.56 19.90 -7.78
N VAL A 274 -16.67 21.13 -8.32
CA VAL A 274 -16.39 22.37 -7.60
C VAL A 274 -17.63 22.89 -6.82
N PRO A 275 -18.82 23.08 -7.44
CA PRO A 275 -19.96 23.64 -6.72
C PRO A 275 -20.50 22.71 -5.63
N SER A 276 -20.50 21.39 -5.88
CA SER A 276 -21.00 20.39 -4.93
C SER A 276 -20.18 20.30 -3.65
N ARG A 277 -18.90 20.70 -3.69
CA ARG A 277 -17.97 20.66 -2.56
C ARG A 277 -17.71 22.00 -1.88
N MET A 278 -18.30 23.08 -2.40
CA MET A 278 -18.13 24.43 -1.86
C MET A 278 -16.67 24.88 -1.72
N ASN A 279 -15.75 24.33 -2.52
CA ASN A 279 -14.31 24.59 -2.43
C ASN A 279 -13.82 25.52 -3.54
N ILE A 280 -14.46 26.69 -3.67
CA ILE A 280 -14.17 27.69 -4.71
C ILE A 280 -12.74 28.25 -4.66
N GLY A 281 -12.04 28.07 -3.53
CA GLY A 281 -10.64 28.45 -3.36
C GLY A 281 -9.74 27.93 -4.48
N GLN A 282 -9.99 26.72 -5.02
CA GLN A 282 -9.19 26.19 -6.14
C GLN A 282 -9.32 27.03 -7.42
N VAL A 283 -10.46 27.66 -7.65
CA VAL A 283 -10.69 28.54 -8.81
C VAL A 283 -10.00 29.89 -8.59
N LEU A 284 -10.07 30.41 -7.36
CA LEU A 284 -9.36 31.64 -6.98
C LEU A 284 -7.84 31.44 -7.06
N GLU A 285 -7.34 30.30 -6.60
CA GLU A 285 -5.95 29.88 -6.74
C GLU A 285 -5.55 29.83 -8.21
N THR A 286 -6.37 29.23 -9.08
CA THR A 286 -6.13 29.13 -10.52
C THR A 286 -5.95 30.51 -11.17
N HIS A 287 -6.82 31.46 -10.82
CA HIS A 287 -6.78 32.84 -11.31
C HIS A 287 -5.53 33.58 -10.80
N LEU A 288 -5.27 33.54 -9.50
CA LEU A 288 -4.11 34.17 -8.89
C LEU A 288 -2.79 33.56 -9.40
N GLY A 289 -2.77 32.24 -9.60
CA GLY A 289 -1.65 31.48 -10.14
C GLY A 289 -1.30 31.90 -11.57
N TRP A 290 -2.30 32.22 -12.40
CA TRP A 290 -2.03 32.82 -13.72
C TRP A 290 -1.32 34.16 -13.60
N ALA A 291 -1.83 35.07 -12.76
CA ALA A 291 -1.19 36.37 -12.55
C ALA A 291 0.25 36.22 -12.03
N ALA A 292 0.47 35.32 -11.06
CA ALA A 292 1.80 35.01 -10.52
C ALA A 292 2.75 34.45 -11.60
N HIS A 293 2.27 33.54 -12.44
CA HIS A 293 3.04 32.98 -13.56
C HIS A 293 3.48 34.06 -14.55
N MET A 294 2.62 35.06 -14.81
CA MET A 294 2.94 36.20 -15.68
C MET A 294 3.86 37.24 -15.03
N GLY A 295 4.23 37.01 -13.76
CA GLY A 295 5.18 37.82 -13.01
C GLY A 295 4.56 38.97 -12.24
N TYR A 296 3.23 39.02 -12.07
CA TYR A 296 2.59 40.08 -11.30
C TYR A 296 2.77 39.89 -9.80
N GLN A 297 3.14 40.97 -9.12
CA GLN A 297 3.20 41.06 -7.67
C GLN A 297 1.90 41.62 -7.07
N ALA A 298 1.77 41.56 -5.74
CA ALA A 298 0.59 42.08 -5.03
C ALA A 298 0.38 43.59 -5.21
N ASP A 299 1.45 44.36 -5.38
CA ASP A 299 1.37 45.80 -5.70
C ASP A 299 1.01 46.07 -7.18
N GLY A 300 0.90 45.01 -7.98
CA GLY A 300 0.66 45.05 -9.41
C GLY A 300 1.87 45.46 -10.23
N SER A 301 3.07 45.53 -9.63
CA SER A 301 4.32 45.57 -10.37
C SER A 301 4.58 44.22 -11.04
N ARG A 302 5.45 44.21 -12.05
CA ARG A 302 5.80 43.00 -12.80
C ARG A 302 7.27 42.68 -12.63
N THR A 303 7.57 41.43 -12.31
CA THR A 303 8.92 40.88 -12.27
C THR A 303 9.13 39.80 -13.32
N THR A 304 10.40 39.57 -13.66
CA THR A 304 10.85 38.41 -14.43
C THR A 304 12.04 37.86 -13.66
N PRO A 305 11.99 36.64 -13.10
CA PRO A 305 11.11 35.48 -13.36
C PRO A 305 9.68 35.56 -12.75
N PRO A 306 8.81 34.52 -12.92
CA PRO A 306 7.50 34.43 -12.29
C PRO A 306 7.51 34.77 -10.79
N ALA A 307 6.45 35.42 -10.32
CA ALA A 307 6.36 35.90 -8.95
C ALA A 307 5.88 34.78 -8.00
N ARG A 308 6.43 34.74 -6.77
CA ARG A 308 5.87 33.96 -5.66
C ARG A 308 4.95 34.88 -4.86
N LEU A 309 3.65 34.54 -4.81
CA LEU A 309 2.65 35.29 -4.06
C LEU A 309 2.26 34.52 -2.80
N ALA A 310 2.17 35.24 -1.69
CA ALA A 310 1.60 34.74 -0.45
C ALA A 310 0.20 35.32 -0.27
N SER A 311 -0.79 34.44 -0.09
CA SER A 311 -2.14 34.82 0.31
C SER A 311 -2.41 34.21 1.69
N PRO A 312 -2.15 34.94 2.79
CA PRO A 312 -2.39 34.45 4.14
C PRO A 312 -3.83 33.97 4.35
N VAL A 313 -4.01 33.04 5.27
CA VAL A 313 -5.35 32.55 5.63
C VAL A 313 -6.10 33.68 6.35
N PHE A 314 -7.32 33.96 5.90
CA PHE A 314 -8.21 35.04 6.40
C PHE A 314 -7.75 36.49 6.16
N ASP A 315 -6.51 36.72 5.74
CA ASP A 315 -5.96 38.02 5.33
C ASP A 315 -5.34 37.93 3.91
N GLY A 316 -6.03 37.18 3.05
CA GLY A 316 -5.57 36.83 1.72
C GLY A 316 -6.00 37.82 0.64
N ALA A 317 -5.63 37.51 -0.60
CA ALA A 317 -6.02 38.32 -1.75
C ALA A 317 -7.54 38.41 -1.88
N THR A 318 -8.05 39.64 -2.00
CA THR A 318 -9.47 39.91 -2.22
C THR A 318 -9.87 39.60 -3.65
N LEU A 319 -11.17 39.38 -3.89
CA LEU A 319 -11.68 39.15 -5.25
C LEU A 319 -11.37 40.33 -6.18
N GLU A 320 -11.43 41.57 -5.66
CA GLU A 320 -11.13 42.78 -6.42
C GLU A 320 -9.66 42.85 -6.84
N GLU A 321 -8.73 42.48 -5.96
CA GLU A 321 -7.31 42.45 -6.28
C GLU A 321 -6.99 41.41 -7.36
N ILE A 322 -7.52 40.19 -7.22
CA ILE A 322 -7.33 39.12 -8.22
C ILE A 322 -7.89 39.57 -9.58
N ASP A 323 -9.09 40.15 -9.59
CA ASP A 323 -9.75 40.66 -10.79
C ASP A 323 -8.90 41.75 -11.47
N ASN A 324 -8.41 42.73 -10.69
CA ASN A 324 -7.56 43.81 -11.18
C ASN A 324 -6.24 43.29 -11.76
N LEU A 325 -5.62 42.25 -11.18
CA LEU A 325 -4.40 41.64 -11.72
C LEU A 325 -4.65 40.98 -13.08
N LEU A 326 -5.77 40.29 -13.26
CA LEU A 326 -6.12 39.68 -14.55
C LEU A 326 -6.47 40.71 -15.63
N ILE A 327 -7.10 41.82 -15.23
CA ILE A 327 -7.37 42.95 -16.14
C ILE A 327 -6.04 43.59 -16.58
N LYS A 328 -5.15 43.89 -15.62
CA LYS A 328 -3.81 44.43 -15.90
C LYS A 328 -3.03 43.53 -16.86
N PHE A 329 -3.08 42.21 -16.68
CA PHE A 329 -2.49 41.27 -17.65
C PHE A 329 -3.01 41.50 -19.08
N THR A 330 -4.32 41.67 -19.23
CA THR A 330 -4.96 41.88 -20.53
C THR A 330 -4.60 43.26 -21.14
N GLU A 331 -4.41 44.28 -20.30
CA GLU A 331 -4.02 45.63 -20.71
C GLU A 331 -2.53 45.72 -21.08
N ASP A 332 -1.66 45.09 -20.30
CA ASP A 332 -0.20 45.09 -20.52
C ASP A 332 0.22 44.21 -21.71
N HIS A 333 -0.63 43.27 -22.14
CA HIS A 333 -0.37 42.35 -23.23
C HIS A 333 -1.43 42.42 -24.35
N PRO A 334 -1.57 43.57 -25.05
CA PRO A 334 -2.57 43.73 -26.09
C PRO A 334 -2.35 42.77 -27.28
N ASP A 335 -1.09 42.38 -27.51
CA ASP A 335 -0.66 41.47 -28.58
C ASP A 335 -0.64 39.99 -28.14
N SER A 336 -0.91 39.69 -26.86
CA SER A 336 -1.00 38.30 -26.41
C SER A 336 -2.18 37.61 -27.12
N PRO A 337 -1.97 36.41 -27.68
CA PRO A 337 -3.08 35.62 -28.23
C PRO A 337 -4.02 35.18 -27.10
N VAL A 338 -3.53 34.95 -25.89
CA VAL A 338 -4.37 34.59 -24.75
C VAL A 338 -5.02 35.84 -24.15
N LYS A 339 -6.34 35.98 -24.36
CA LYS A 339 -7.14 37.12 -23.87
C LYS A 339 -8.31 36.69 -23.00
N PHE A 340 -8.29 37.11 -21.73
CA PHE A 340 -9.42 36.89 -20.84
C PHE A 340 -10.64 37.73 -21.26
N LYS A 341 -11.84 37.19 -21.01
CA LYS A 341 -13.07 37.95 -21.18
C LYS A 341 -13.25 38.91 -19.99
N VAL A 342 -13.15 40.21 -20.29
CA VAL A 342 -13.37 41.33 -19.37
C VAL A 342 -14.68 42.03 -19.71
N ASN A 343 -15.55 42.24 -18.72
CA ASN A 343 -16.80 42.99 -18.81
C ASN A 343 -16.77 44.18 -17.84
N PRO A 344 -16.55 45.41 -18.32
CA PRO A 344 -16.43 46.59 -17.46
C PRO A 344 -17.73 46.99 -16.76
N ASN A 345 -18.88 46.46 -17.21
CA ASN A 345 -20.19 46.75 -16.61
C ASN A 345 -20.44 45.95 -15.32
N GLU A 346 -19.61 44.95 -15.01
CA GLU A 346 -19.74 44.16 -13.79
C GLU A 346 -19.08 44.87 -12.58
N PRO A 347 -19.56 44.57 -11.35
CA PRO A 347 -18.94 45.11 -10.14
C PRO A 347 -17.47 44.68 -10.03
N PRO A 348 -16.62 45.51 -9.37
CA PRO A 348 -15.24 45.12 -9.05
C PRO A 348 -15.18 43.73 -8.40
N GLY A 349 -14.18 42.93 -8.79
CA GLY A 349 -14.06 41.54 -8.34
C GLY A 349 -14.81 40.53 -9.21
N ARG A 350 -15.53 40.98 -10.25
CA ARG A 350 -16.25 40.13 -11.22
C ARG A 350 -16.10 40.59 -12.67
N ARG A 351 -15.22 41.55 -12.96
CA ARG A 351 -15.08 42.11 -14.31
C ARG A 351 -14.38 41.13 -15.24
N CYS A 352 -13.36 40.43 -14.78
CA CYS A 352 -12.63 39.42 -15.51
C CYS A 352 -13.13 38.03 -15.15
N SER A 353 -13.51 37.26 -16.16
CA SER A 353 -14.02 35.90 -15.96
C SER A 353 -12.95 34.84 -15.69
N GLY A 354 -11.67 35.13 -15.96
CA GLY A 354 -10.58 34.13 -15.94
C GLY A 354 -10.71 33.05 -17.03
N LYS A 355 -11.56 33.28 -18.05
CA LYS A 355 -11.81 32.31 -19.14
C LYS A 355 -11.19 32.74 -20.46
N VAL A 356 -10.66 31.76 -21.19
CA VAL A 356 -10.04 31.92 -22.52
C VAL A 356 -10.58 30.89 -23.50
N TRP A 357 -10.32 31.05 -24.79
CA TRP A 357 -10.61 30.01 -25.75
C TRP A 357 -9.53 28.92 -25.70
N LEU A 358 -9.98 27.68 -25.76
CA LEU A 358 -9.13 26.52 -25.97
C LEU A 358 -9.45 25.92 -27.35
N TYR A 359 -8.47 25.23 -27.91
CA TYR A 359 -8.60 24.44 -29.13
C TYR A 359 -8.41 22.98 -28.78
N ASP A 360 -9.18 22.12 -29.41
CA ASP A 360 -9.04 20.69 -29.27
C ASP A 360 -7.80 20.23 -30.04
N GLY A 361 -6.86 19.58 -29.36
CA GLY A 361 -5.62 19.06 -29.96
C GLY A 361 -5.87 18.03 -31.07
N ARG A 362 -6.99 17.31 -30.99
CA ARG A 362 -7.34 16.24 -31.95
C ARG A 362 -7.89 16.76 -33.25
N THR A 363 -8.82 17.70 -33.18
CA THR A 363 -9.53 18.23 -34.35
C THR A 363 -8.92 19.55 -34.85
N GLY A 364 -8.24 20.28 -33.98
CA GLY A 364 -7.79 21.65 -34.23
C GLY A 364 -8.93 22.69 -34.15
N GLU A 365 -10.16 22.26 -33.88
CA GLU A 365 -11.31 23.15 -33.78
C GLU A 365 -11.33 23.84 -32.40
N ARG A 366 -11.90 25.03 -32.36
CA ARG A 366 -12.08 25.77 -31.11
C ARG A 366 -13.27 25.22 -30.36
N PHE A 367 -13.16 25.04 -29.04
CA PHE A 367 -14.32 24.68 -28.21
C PHE A 367 -15.44 25.74 -28.28
N ASP A 368 -16.69 25.30 -28.08
CA ASP A 368 -17.88 26.15 -28.20
C ASP A 368 -17.93 27.29 -27.17
N ASN A 369 -17.38 27.04 -25.98
CA ASN A 369 -17.37 27.99 -24.87
C ASN A 369 -15.96 28.26 -24.35
N LYS A 370 -15.75 29.46 -23.81
CA LYS A 370 -14.51 29.79 -23.10
C LYS A 370 -14.41 28.97 -21.80
N VAL A 371 -13.19 28.52 -21.51
CA VAL A 371 -12.86 27.64 -20.38
C VAL A 371 -12.01 28.40 -19.36
N THR A 372 -12.25 28.16 -18.07
CA THR A 372 -11.39 28.71 -17.01
C THR A 372 -10.05 28.00 -17.04
N VAL A 373 -8.97 28.78 -17.14
CA VAL A 373 -7.60 28.27 -17.16
C VAL A 373 -6.73 29.04 -16.17
N GLY A 374 -5.67 28.40 -15.69
CA GLY A 374 -4.68 29.05 -14.83
C GLY A 374 -3.75 28.05 -14.17
N TYR A 375 -2.87 28.52 -13.30
CA TYR A 375 -1.93 27.63 -12.61
C TYR A 375 -2.47 27.24 -11.24
N MET A 376 -2.45 25.94 -10.96
CA MET A 376 -2.84 25.38 -9.66
C MET A 376 -1.70 24.53 -9.11
N TYR A 377 -1.55 24.53 -7.79
CA TYR A 377 -0.59 23.70 -7.09
C TYR A 377 -1.17 22.32 -6.81
N ILE A 378 -0.60 21.30 -7.46
CA ILE A 378 -1.07 19.92 -7.37
C ILE A 378 0.02 19.03 -6.74
N MET A 379 -0.40 18.19 -5.81
CA MET A 379 0.43 17.25 -5.06
C MET A 379 0.18 15.83 -5.56
N LYS A 380 1.26 15.05 -5.65
CA LYS A 380 1.19 13.59 -5.82
C LYS A 380 1.09 12.94 -4.45
N LEU A 381 0.01 12.19 -4.21
CA LEU A 381 -0.20 11.53 -2.93
C LEU A 381 0.51 10.16 -2.89
N LEU A 382 0.79 9.67 -1.69
CA LEU A 382 1.33 8.33 -1.45
C LEU A 382 0.25 7.23 -1.58
N HIS A 383 -0.69 7.43 -2.51
CA HIS A 383 -1.67 6.42 -2.91
C HIS A 383 -1.42 6.13 -4.39
N LEU A 384 -0.46 5.25 -4.64
CA LEU A 384 0.02 4.92 -5.96
C LEU A 384 -0.56 3.60 -6.44
N VAL A 385 -0.82 3.49 -7.74
CA VAL A 385 -1.42 2.29 -8.33
C VAL A 385 -0.54 1.06 -8.11
N ASP A 386 0.77 1.22 -8.22
CA ASP A 386 1.76 0.15 -8.02
C ASP A 386 1.66 -0.48 -6.63
N ASP A 387 1.30 0.30 -5.62
CA ASP A 387 1.14 -0.18 -4.24
C ASP A 387 -0.21 -0.87 -4.04
N LYS A 388 -1.24 -0.42 -4.77
CA LYS A 388 -2.63 -0.89 -4.61
C LYS A 388 -3.01 -2.06 -5.51
N ILE A 389 -2.37 -2.22 -6.66
CA ILE A 389 -2.63 -3.35 -7.55
C ILE A 389 -2.21 -4.65 -6.88
N HIS A 390 -3.13 -5.61 -6.84
CA HIS A 390 -2.90 -6.93 -6.29
C HIS A 390 -3.77 -7.96 -7.01
N ALA A 391 -3.17 -9.10 -7.32
CA ALA A 391 -3.84 -10.21 -7.95
C ALA A 391 -3.26 -11.52 -7.43
N ARG A 392 -4.15 -12.51 -7.24
CA ARG A 392 -3.80 -13.85 -6.78
C ARG A 392 -4.56 -14.89 -7.59
N SER A 393 -3.83 -15.89 -8.10
CA SER A 393 -4.41 -17.13 -8.60
C SER A 393 -4.47 -18.18 -7.48
N THR A 394 -3.29 -18.60 -7.01
CA THR A 394 -3.06 -19.50 -5.88
C THR A 394 -2.01 -18.89 -4.96
N GLY A 395 -1.99 -19.23 -3.68
CA GLY A 395 -1.05 -18.62 -2.75
C GLY A 395 -0.99 -19.36 -1.42
N PRO A 396 -0.38 -18.76 -0.39
CA PRO A 396 -0.34 -19.38 0.93
C PRO A 396 -1.71 -19.38 1.61
N TYR A 397 -1.88 -20.32 2.52
CA TYR A 397 -3.10 -20.57 3.30
C TYR A 397 -2.77 -20.56 4.79
N SER A 398 -3.76 -20.19 5.60
CA SER A 398 -3.70 -20.29 7.05
C SER A 398 -3.61 -21.76 7.48
N LEU A 399 -2.75 -22.06 8.45
CA LEU A 399 -2.64 -23.41 9.01
C LEU A 399 -3.90 -23.80 9.79
N VAL A 400 -4.59 -22.82 10.38
CA VAL A 400 -5.74 -23.06 11.26
C VAL A 400 -7.02 -23.15 10.44
N THR A 401 -7.34 -22.09 9.68
CA THR A 401 -8.63 -21.99 8.99
C THR A 401 -8.60 -22.59 7.58
N GLN A 402 -7.42 -22.97 7.07
CA GLN A 402 -7.21 -23.39 5.67
C GLN A 402 -7.64 -22.37 4.61
N GLN A 403 -7.99 -21.15 5.01
CA GLN A 403 -8.36 -20.06 4.10
C GLN A 403 -7.12 -19.38 3.49
N PRO A 404 -7.25 -18.77 2.30
CA PRO A 404 -6.25 -17.86 1.76
C PRO A 404 -5.79 -16.83 2.79
N LEU A 405 -4.48 -16.66 2.96
CA LEU A 405 -3.96 -15.57 3.81
C LEU A 405 -4.44 -14.20 3.30
N GLY A 406 -4.47 -13.19 4.18
CA GLY A 406 -4.81 -11.81 3.83
C GLY A 406 -3.59 -10.96 3.46
N GLY A 407 -3.82 -9.86 2.75
CA GLY A 407 -2.80 -8.83 2.52
C GLY A 407 -1.86 -9.07 1.33
N LYS A 408 -1.47 -7.99 0.66
CA LYS A 408 -0.60 -8.02 -0.53
C LYS A 408 0.78 -8.62 -0.25
N ALA A 409 1.38 -8.27 0.89
CA ALA A 409 2.71 -8.73 1.28
C ALA A 409 2.82 -10.26 1.41
N GLN A 410 1.71 -10.92 1.77
CA GLN A 410 1.63 -12.38 1.91
C GLN A 410 1.08 -13.05 0.65
N PHE A 411 0.92 -12.32 -0.46
CA PHE A 411 0.25 -12.79 -1.65
C PHE A 411 -1.18 -13.31 -1.33
N GLY A 412 -1.90 -12.53 -0.53
CA GLY A 412 -3.17 -12.88 0.07
C GLY A 412 -4.36 -12.90 -0.89
N GLY A 413 -5.46 -13.52 -0.49
CA GLY A 413 -6.73 -13.48 -1.20
C GLY A 413 -7.52 -12.22 -0.91
N GLN A 414 -8.52 -11.94 -1.74
CA GLN A 414 -9.48 -10.88 -1.48
C GLN A 414 -10.56 -11.41 -0.53
N ARG A 415 -10.95 -10.59 0.45
CA ARG A 415 -12.03 -10.94 1.36
C ARG A 415 -13.37 -10.91 0.60
N PHE A 416 -14.06 -12.05 0.60
CA PHE A 416 -15.45 -12.14 0.18
C PHE A 416 -16.31 -12.09 1.45
N GLY A 417 -16.93 -10.94 1.71
CA GLY A 417 -17.62 -10.67 2.97
C GLY A 417 -19.10 -11.03 2.94
N GLU A 418 -19.76 -10.79 4.07
CA GLU A 418 -21.19 -11.08 4.25
C GLU A 418 -22.07 -10.27 3.28
N MET A 419 -21.74 -8.99 3.05
CA MET A 419 -22.49 -8.16 2.11
C MET A 419 -22.38 -8.67 0.66
N GLU A 420 -21.22 -9.20 0.28
CA GLU A 420 -21.04 -9.82 -1.04
C GLU A 420 -21.77 -11.15 -1.17
N VAL A 421 -21.89 -11.93 -0.08
CA VAL A 421 -22.74 -13.13 -0.02
C VAL A 421 -24.19 -12.75 -0.31
N TRP A 422 -24.74 -11.76 0.40
CA TRP A 422 -26.11 -11.29 0.19
C TRP A 422 -26.34 -10.82 -1.25
N ALA A 423 -25.35 -10.18 -1.86
CA ALA A 423 -25.44 -9.78 -3.26
C ALA A 423 -25.62 -11.00 -4.18
N LEU A 424 -24.81 -12.07 -4.02
CA LEU A 424 -24.95 -13.28 -4.82
C LEU A 424 -26.24 -14.05 -4.54
N GLU A 425 -26.71 -14.06 -3.29
CA GLU A 425 -28.00 -14.63 -2.92
C GLU A 425 -29.16 -13.88 -3.61
N ALA A 426 -29.13 -12.55 -3.61
CA ALA A 426 -30.13 -11.71 -4.27
C ALA A 426 -30.16 -11.94 -5.80
N TYR A 427 -29.00 -12.21 -6.42
CA TYR A 427 -28.92 -12.61 -7.83
C TYR A 427 -29.39 -14.06 -8.09
N GLY A 428 -29.53 -14.89 -7.06
CA GLY A 428 -29.80 -16.32 -7.21
C GLY A 428 -28.59 -17.11 -7.77
N ALA A 429 -27.37 -16.59 -7.61
CA ALA A 429 -26.15 -17.16 -8.17
C ALA A 429 -25.57 -18.28 -7.28
N ALA A 430 -26.37 -19.33 -7.03
CA ALA A 430 -26.07 -20.37 -6.04
C ALA A 430 -24.73 -21.10 -6.28
N HIS A 431 -24.41 -21.44 -7.53
CA HIS A 431 -23.16 -22.12 -7.87
C HIS A 431 -21.93 -21.23 -7.71
N VAL A 432 -22.05 -19.93 -8.03
CA VAL A 432 -20.94 -18.97 -7.85
C VAL A 432 -20.67 -18.75 -6.38
N LEU A 433 -21.73 -18.60 -5.58
CA LEU A 433 -21.61 -18.48 -4.13
C LEU A 433 -20.98 -19.73 -3.51
N GLN A 434 -21.46 -20.92 -3.90
CA GLN A 434 -20.88 -22.17 -3.45
C GLN A 434 -19.40 -22.27 -3.82
N GLU A 435 -19.02 -21.90 -5.05
CA GLU A 435 -17.63 -21.91 -5.51
C GLU A 435 -16.72 -21.00 -4.67
N MET A 436 -17.18 -19.76 -4.38
CA MET A 436 -16.43 -18.79 -3.59
C MET A 436 -16.20 -19.28 -2.15
N LEU A 437 -17.20 -19.93 -1.55
CA LEU A 437 -17.15 -20.41 -0.16
C LEU A 437 -16.51 -21.79 0.01
N THR A 438 -16.08 -22.46 -1.07
CA THR A 438 -15.51 -23.82 -1.01
C THR A 438 -14.15 -23.89 -1.72
N ILE A 439 -14.14 -24.24 -3.01
CA ILE A 439 -12.92 -24.56 -3.79
C ILE A 439 -11.99 -23.35 -3.98
N LYS A 440 -12.50 -22.13 -3.83
CA LYS A 440 -11.70 -20.89 -3.85
C LYS A 440 -11.23 -20.43 -2.47
N SER A 441 -11.64 -21.12 -1.41
CA SER A 441 -11.33 -20.80 -0.02
C SER A 441 -10.67 -22.00 0.68
N ASP A 442 -11.46 -22.79 1.42
CA ASP A 442 -11.03 -23.72 2.44
C ASP A 442 -11.37 -25.20 2.12
N ASP A 443 -11.88 -25.51 0.93
CA ASP A 443 -11.94 -26.89 0.44
C ASP A 443 -10.54 -27.32 -0.03
N THR A 444 -9.80 -27.97 0.87
CA THR A 444 -8.40 -28.38 0.70
C THR A 444 -8.16 -29.32 -0.46
N VAL A 445 -9.07 -30.29 -0.65
CA VAL A 445 -9.01 -31.29 -1.73
C VAL A 445 -9.60 -30.71 -3.01
N GLY A 446 -10.73 -29.99 -2.89
CA GLY A 446 -11.43 -29.38 -4.01
C GLY A 446 -10.59 -28.34 -4.74
N ARG A 447 -9.82 -27.50 -4.02
CA ARG A 447 -8.94 -26.50 -4.65
C ARG A 447 -7.85 -27.11 -5.52
N VAL A 448 -7.25 -28.22 -5.10
CA VAL A 448 -6.21 -28.93 -5.86
C VAL A 448 -6.81 -29.58 -7.11
N LYS A 449 -7.94 -30.28 -6.94
CA LYS A 449 -8.67 -30.88 -8.07
C LYS A 449 -9.18 -29.85 -9.06
N ALA A 450 -9.64 -28.69 -8.57
CA ALA A 450 -10.07 -27.59 -9.43
C ALA A 450 -8.91 -27.06 -10.26
N TYR A 451 -7.72 -26.87 -9.66
CA TYR A 451 -6.53 -26.46 -10.38
C TYR A 451 -6.12 -27.50 -11.44
N GLU A 452 -6.13 -28.79 -11.08
CA GLU A 452 -5.82 -29.88 -12.01
C GLU A 452 -6.82 -29.94 -13.19
N ALA A 453 -8.12 -29.81 -12.90
CA ALA A 453 -9.16 -29.79 -13.93
C ALA A 453 -8.97 -28.60 -14.90
N ILE A 454 -8.64 -27.41 -14.39
CA ILE A 454 -8.34 -26.24 -15.23
C ILE A 454 -7.14 -26.51 -16.15
N VAL A 455 -6.06 -27.09 -15.62
CA VAL A 455 -4.86 -27.42 -16.41
C VAL A 455 -5.15 -28.47 -17.49
N LYS A 456 -6.01 -29.44 -17.19
CA LYS A 456 -6.42 -30.49 -18.14
C LYS A 456 -7.52 -30.03 -19.13
N GLY A 457 -8.17 -28.89 -18.89
CA GLY A 457 -9.34 -28.45 -19.64
C GLY A 457 -10.59 -29.31 -19.36
N GLU A 458 -10.65 -29.92 -18.18
CA GLU A 458 -11.79 -30.73 -17.71
C GLU A 458 -12.76 -29.87 -16.88
N ASN A 459 -13.97 -30.39 -16.68
CA ASN A 459 -14.95 -29.71 -15.83
C ASN A 459 -14.55 -29.83 -14.35
N ILE A 460 -14.72 -28.74 -13.61
CA ILE A 460 -14.46 -28.69 -12.16
C ILE A 460 -15.41 -29.67 -11.45
N SER A 461 -14.86 -30.46 -10.52
CA SER A 461 -15.61 -31.40 -9.71
C SER A 461 -16.58 -30.70 -8.75
N ARG A 462 -17.57 -31.42 -8.25
CA ARG A 462 -18.45 -30.87 -7.20
C ARG A 462 -17.63 -30.52 -5.95
N PRO A 463 -17.88 -29.36 -5.32
CA PRO A 463 -17.22 -28.98 -4.07
C PRO A 463 -17.53 -29.95 -2.93
N ASN A 464 -16.57 -30.09 -2.01
CA ASN A 464 -16.71 -30.85 -0.78
C ASN A 464 -17.15 -29.95 0.39
N ILE A 465 -17.14 -30.51 1.60
CA ILE A 465 -17.42 -29.81 2.85
C ILE A 465 -16.27 -28.83 3.17
N PRO A 466 -16.55 -27.54 3.40
CA PRO A 466 -15.56 -26.55 3.84
C PRO A 466 -14.84 -26.95 5.12
N GLU A 467 -13.55 -26.62 5.22
CA GLU A 467 -12.80 -26.86 6.46
C GLU A 467 -13.32 -26.00 7.63
N SER A 468 -13.79 -24.78 7.37
CA SER A 468 -14.43 -23.92 8.38
C SER A 468 -15.60 -24.60 9.09
N PHE A 469 -16.39 -25.41 8.37
CA PHE A 469 -17.49 -26.17 8.97
C PHE A 469 -16.97 -27.30 9.88
N LYS A 470 -15.90 -28.01 9.48
CA LYS A 470 -15.29 -29.03 10.33
C LYS A 470 -14.69 -28.43 11.60
N VAL A 471 -14.02 -27.29 11.48
CA VAL A 471 -13.48 -26.53 12.62
C VAL A 471 -14.60 -26.15 13.58
N LEU A 472 -15.71 -25.59 13.07
CA LEU A 472 -16.88 -25.25 13.87
C LEU A 472 -17.44 -26.47 14.62
N MET A 473 -17.55 -27.63 13.97
CA MET A 473 -18.01 -28.86 14.64
C MET A 473 -17.10 -29.25 15.80
N LYS A 474 -15.77 -29.20 15.60
CA LYS A 474 -14.79 -29.53 16.66
C LYS A 474 -14.82 -28.50 17.80
N GLU A 475 -15.02 -27.21 17.49
CA GLU A 475 -15.20 -26.16 18.49
C GLU A 475 -16.45 -26.40 19.34
N ILE A 476 -17.58 -26.74 18.73
CA ILE A 476 -18.82 -27.07 19.46
C ILE A 476 -18.61 -28.34 20.32
N GLN A 477 -17.98 -29.39 19.78
CA GLN A 477 -17.67 -30.61 20.53
C GLN A 477 -16.73 -30.35 21.71
N SER A 478 -15.79 -29.40 21.58
CA SER A 478 -14.91 -28.99 22.67
C SER A 478 -15.66 -28.37 23.86
N LEU A 479 -16.84 -27.81 23.61
CA LEU A 479 -17.76 -27.31 24.64
C LEU A 479 -18.62 -28.41 25.27
N ALA A 480 -18.30 -29.69 25.01
CA ALA A 480 -19.07 -30.86 25.43
C ALA A 480 -20.52 -30.89 24.88
N LEU A 481 -20.72 -30.27 23.72
CA LEU A 481 -21.97 -30.36 22.97
C LEU A 481 -21.83 -31.41 21.87
N ASP A 482 -22.67 -32.44 21.90
CA ASP A 482 -22.68 -33.47 20.87
C ASP A 482 -23.36 -32.94 19.60
N LEU A 483 -22.66 -33.06 18.46
CA LEU A 483 -23.15 -32.60 17.16
C LEU A 483 -22.95 -33.73 16.15
N THR A 484 -24.06 -34.27 15.67
CA THR A 484 -24.13 -35.37 14.71
C THR A 484 -24.75 -34.88 13.40
N ILE A 485 -24.25 -35.38 12.27
CA ILE A 485 -24.83 -35.11 10.96
C ILE A 485 -25.65 -36.32 10.57
N GLU A 486 -26.95 -36.11 10.34
CA GLU A 486 -27.85 -37.19 9.93
C GLU A 486 -28.14 -37.10 8.43
N SER A 487 -28.11 -38.26 7.78
CA SER A 487 -28.66 -38.39 6.44
C SER A 487 -30.20 -38.35 6.49
N VAL A 488 -30.84 -38.22 5.32
CA VAL A 488 -32.32 -38.26 5.20
C VAL A 488 -32.90 -39.59 5.72
N GLU A 489 -32.09 -40.66 5.76
CA GLU A 489 -32.49 -41.99 6.25
C GLU A 489 -32.27 -42.18 7.76
N GLY A 490 -31.82 -41.13 8.47
CA GLY A 490 -31.56 -41.17 9.91
C GLY A 490 -30.26 -41.85 10.31
N GLU A 491 -29.40 -42.16 9.35
CA GLU A 491 -28.05 -42.68 9.61
C GLU A 491 -27.10 -41.53 9.94
N VAL A 492 -26.31 -41.69 11.01
CA VAL A 492 -25.26 -40.75 11.40
C VAL A 492 -24.10 -40.85 10.40
N VAL A 493 -23.82 -39.74 9.74
CA VAL A 493 -22.70 -39.59 8.79
C VAL A 493 -21.50 -39.05 9.55
N GLU A 494 -20.45 -39.87 9.63
CA GLU A 494 -19.16 -39.41 10.14
C GLU A 494 -18.46 -38.54 9.10
N VAL A 495 -18.20 -37.28 9.45
CA VAL A 495 -17.32 -36.39 8.67
C VAL A 495 -15.89 -36.82 8.94
N ARG A 496 -15.27 -37.48 7.97
CA ARG A 496 -13.94 -38.09 8.09
C ARG A 496 -12.83 -37.06 7.93
N GLU A 497 -11.69 -37.34 8.55
CA GLU A 497 -10.49 -36.52 8.50
C GLU A 497 -9.68 -36.82 7.21
N GLU A 498 -8.83 -35.88 6.79
CA GLU A 498 -8.07 -35.97 5.53
C GLU A 498 -7.11 -37.18 5.47
N GLU A 499 -6.64 -37.67 6.62
CA GLU A 499 -5.78 -38.85 6.71
C GLU A 499 -6.46 -40.11 6.14
N ASP A 500 -7.78 -40.25 6.32
CA ASP A 500 -8.56 -41.37 5.78
C ASP A 500 -8.69 -41.32 4.26
N GLU A 501 -8.67 -40.11 3.66
CA GLU A 501 -8.72 -39.94 2.21
C GLU A 501 -7.36 -40.21 1.56
N LEU A 502 -6.26 -39.80 2.19
CA LEU A 502 -4.90 -40.11 1.75
C LEU A 502 -4.61 -41.62 1.80
N LEU A 503 -5.04 -42.31 2.86
CA LEU A 503 -4.95 -43.77 2.97
C LEU A 503 -5.67 -44.46 1.80
N ARG A 504 -6.86 -43.97 1.43
CA ARG A 504 -7.61 -44.50 0.28
C ARG A 504 -6.97 -44.18 -1.06
N ALA A 505 -6.38 -43.00 -1.23
CA ALA A 505 -5.65 -42.66 -2.45
C ALA A 505 -4.43 -43.58 -2.64
N ALA A 506 -3.72 -43.87 -1.56
CA ALA A 506 -2.65 -44.87 -1.53
C ALA A 506 -3.16 -46.28 -1.84
N GLU A 507 -4.29 -46.70 -1.25
CA GLU A 507 -4.93 -47.98 -1.56
C GLU A 507 -5.38 -48.09 -3.03
N GLN A 508 -5.90 -47.01 -3.62
CA GLN A 508 -6.28 -46.94 -5.03
C GLN A 508 -5.08 -47.01 -5.99
N LEU A 509 -3.92 -46.52 -5.56
CA LEU A 509 -2.65 -46.67 -6.27
C LEU A 509 -2.02 -48.06 -6.08
N GLY A 510 -2.67 -48.96 -5.32
CA GLY A 510 -2.18 -50.31 -5.04
C GLY A 510 -1.00 -50.35 -4.05
N ILE A 511 -0.80 -49.27 -3.29
CA ILE A 511 0.23 -49.18 -2.26
C ILE A 511 -0.40 -49.68 -0.95
N ASP A 512 -0.11 -50.93 -0.61
CA ASP A 512 -0.64 -51.59 0.59
C ASP A 512 0.15 -51.17 1.84
N PHE A 513 -0.36 -50.17 2.56
CA PHE A 513 0.21 -49.74 3.85
C PHE A 513 -0.16 -50.68 5.03
N SER A 514 -0.90 -51.78 4.80
CA SER A 514 -1.29 -52.71 5.87
C SER A 514 -0.11 -53.45 6.52
N ALA A 515 1.06 -53.46 5.88
CA ALA A 515 2.29 -54.01 6.44
C ALA A 515 2.97 -53.04 7.43
N GLU A 516 2.77 -51.73 7.26
CA GLU A 516 3.45 -50.68 8.02
C GLU A 516 2.67 -50.31 9.28
N LEU A 517 1.34 -50.29 9.20
CA LEU A 517 0.46 -50.20 10.37
C LEU A 517 0.65 -51.40 11.32
N ARG A 518 0.87 -52.60 10.77
CA ARG A 518 1.19 -53.80 11.56
C ARG A 518 2.55 -53.72 12.26
N ARG A 519 3.51 -52.95 11.72
CA ARG A 519 4.79 -52.68 12.39
C ARG A 519 4.63 -51.67 13.51
N GLN A 520 3.91 -50.57 13.28
CA GLN A 520 3.67 -49.58 14.33
C GLN A 520 2.83 -50.14 15.49
N GLN A 521 1.84 -50.98 15.19
CA GLN A 521 1.06 -51.70 16.21
C GLN A 521 1.88 -52.78 16.93
N ALA A 522 2.88 -53.38 16.27
CA ALA A 522 3.79 -54.33 16.90
C ALA A 522 4.81 -53.60 17.80
N ASP A 523 5.33 -52.44 17.38
CA ASP A 523 6.25 -51.63 18.17
C ASP A 523 5.56 -51.00 19.40
N SER A 524 4.29 -50.59 19.27
CA SER A 524 3.48 -50.15 20.42
C SER A 524 3.13 -51.30 21.36
N ALA A 525 2.89 -52.51 20.84
CA ALA A 525 2.61 -53.69 21.65
C ALA A 525 3.87 -54.27 22.34
N GLU A 526 5.06 -54.10 21.75
CA GLU A 526 6.33 -54.46 22.40
C GLU A 526 6.70 -53.49 23.53
N LEU A 527 6.28 -52.22 23.45
CA LEU A 527 6.40 -51.25 24.55
C LEU A 527 5.43 -51.53 25.71
N GLU A 528 4.24 -52.09 25.45
CA GLU A 528 3.30 -52.54 26.50
C GLU A 528 3.69 -53.89 27.13
N GLY A 529 4.55 -54.69 26.48
CA GLY A 529 4.98 -56.01 26.94
C GLY A 529 6.09 -56.01 28.00
N VAL A 530 6.76 -54.88 28.22
CA VAL A 530 7.74 -54.73 29.32
C VAL A 530 7.01 -54.14 30.52
N GLY A 531 6.37 -55.01 31.30
CA GLY A 531 5.62 -54.64 32.50
C GLY A 531 6.46 -53.86 33.51
N VAL A 532 6.36 -52.54 33.46
CA VAL A 532 6.70 -51.65 34.58
C VAL A 532 5.40 -51.35 35.32
N ASP A 533 5.30 -51.92 36.51
CA ASP A 533 4.14 -51.83 37.40
C ASP A 533 3.89 -50.37 37.81
N THR A 534 2.86 -49.73 37.25
CA THR A 534 2.53 -48.31 37.49
C THR A 534 1.92 -48.04 38.87
N ALA A 535 1.90 -49.02 39.77
CA ALA A 535 1.47 -48.84 41.15
C ALA A 535 2.57 -48.28 42.08
N SER A 536 3.86 -48.46 41.76
CA SER A 536 4.97 -48.05 42.65
C SER A 536 5.55 -46.65 42.38
N LEU A 537 5.08 -45.92 41.37
CA LEU A 537 5.55 -44.57 41.06
C LEU A 537 4.75 -43.46 41.76
N ARG A 538 3.54 -43.75 42.24
CA ARG A 538 2.73 -42.79 43.01
C ARG A 538 3.19 -42.65 44.47
N ASP A 539 3.73 -43.72 45.06
CA ASP A 539 4.16 -43.70 46.46
C ASP A 539 5.59 -43.15 46.66
N VAL A 540 6.41 -43.09 45.61
CA VAL A 540 7.76 -42.50 45.65
C VAL A 540 7.72 -40.98 45.45
N LEU A 541 6.69 -40.43 44.81
CA LEU A 541 6.49 -38.99 44.65
C LEU A 541 5.80 -38.32 45.86
N ALA A 542 5.29 -39.11 46.81
CA ALA A 542 4.53 -38.61 47.97
C ALA A 542 5.30 -38.64 49.31
N ALA A 543 6.54 -39.14 49.36
CA ALA A 543 7.33 -39.18 50.59
C ALA A 543 8.84 -39.05 50.32
N GLY A 544 9.40 -37.86 50.54
CA GLY A 544 10.85 -37.69 50.72
C GLY A 544 11.46 -36.42 50.10
N GLY A 545 11.31 -35.29 50.77
CA GLY A 545 12.28 -34.20 50.70
C GLY A 545 12.73 -33.87 52.13
N PRO A 546 14.02 -34.00 52.50
CA PRO A 546 14.51 -33.55 53.78
C PRO A 546 14.75 -32.03 53.78
N GLU A 547 14.58 -31.45 54.97
CA GLU A 547 14.75 -30.04 55.34
C GLU A 547 16.21 -29.55 55.27
N GLU A 548 16.36 -28.21 55.38
CA GLU A 548 17.55 -27.37 55.66
C GLU A 548 18.37 -26.93 54.42
N GLN A 549 18.75 -25.66 54.19
CA GLN A 549 18.67 -24.36 54.89
C GLN A 549 18.94 -23.27 53.82
N GLU A 550 18.17 -22.17 53.79
CA GLU A 550 18.58 -20.91 53.15
C GLU A 550 18.77 -19.85 54.26
N GLU A 551 19.97 -19.24 54.29
CA GLU A 551 20.20 -17.93 54.92
C GLU A 551 19.94 -16.84 53.87
N ALA A 552 19.28 -15.79 54.34
CA ALA A 552 18.74 -14.67 53.59
C ALA A 552 19.80 -13.68 53.06
N ASP A 553 19.44 -12.92 52.02
CA ASP A 553 19.47 -11.45 52.11
C ASP A 553 18.59 -10.76 51.05
N GLU A 554 18.10 -9.59 51.44
CA GLU A 554 16.93 -8.82 51.02
C GLU A 554 17.05 -8.11 49.65
N ALA A 555 15.94 -8.06 48.90
CA ALA A 555 15.37 -6.85 48.27
C ALA A 555 14.08 -7.22 47.48
N GLY A 556 12.91 -6.77 47.96
CA GLY A 556 11.62 -7.03 47.31
C GLY A 556 11.31 -6.10 46.14
N PRO A 557 10.31 -6.46 45.33
CA PRO A 557 9.34 -5.45 44.89
C PRO A 557 7.88 -5.92 44.96
N GLU A 558 7.07 -4.97 45.44
CA GLU A 558 5.75 -4.48 45.01
C GLU A 558 4.71 -5.37 44.30
N HIS A 559 3.45 -5.01 44.60
CA HIS A 559 2.19 -5.69 44.35
C HIS A 559 1.91 -6.18 42.91
N PRO A 560 1.14 -7.27 42.75
CA PRO A 560 0.71 -7.78 41.46
C PRO A 560 -0.61 -7.15 41.03
N ASP A 561 -0.56 -6.08 40.22
CA ASP A 561 -1.73 -5.60 39.45
C ASP A 561 -1.41 -5.18 37.99
N ASP A 562 -0.19 -5.41 37.51
CA ASP A 562 0.24 -4.96 36.15
C ASP A 562 0.33 -6.07 35.08
N LEU A 563 -0.26 -7.25 35.31
CA LEU A 563 -0.17 -8.38 34.36
C LEU A 563 -1.44 -8.62 33.51
N LEU A 564 -2.44 -7.74 33.59
CA LEU A 564 -3.63 -7.78 32.73
C LEU A 564 -3.72 -6.64 31.71
N GLY A 565 -2.70 -5.78 31.62
CA GLY A 565 -2.66 -4.66 30.66
C GLY A 565 -1.86 -4.91 29.37
N ALA A 566 -1.12 -6.02 29.26
CA ALA A 566 -0.14 -6.21 28.18
C ALA A 566 -0.57 -7.18 27.05
N ILE A 567 -1.80 -7.70 27.07
CA ILE A 567 -2.33 -8.60 26.02
C ILE A 567 -3.46 -7.95 25.20
N ALA A 568 -3.94 -6.76 25.59
CA ALA A 568 -5.03 -6.05 24.92
C ALA A 568 -4.57 -4.84 24.08
N ALA A 569 -3.30 -4.81 23.65
CA ALA A 569 -2.76 -3.71 22.85
C ALA A 569 -1.97 -4.26 21.65
N HIS A 570 -2.65 -4.94 20.72
CA HIS A 570 -2.13 -5.15 19.37
C HIS A 570 -3.18 -5.41 18.28
N GLU A 571 -4.46 -5.24 18.56
CA GLU A 571 -5.53 -5.26 17.55
C GLU A 571 -6.39 -4.00 17.74
N GLU A 572 -5.99 -2.90 17.10
CA GLU A 572 -6.85 -1.80 16.66
C GLU A 572 -5.95 -0.71 16.07
N ASP A 573 -5.73 -0.78 14.75
CA ASP A 573 -5.30 0.35 13.92
C ASP A 573 -5.81 0.10 12.50
N GLU A 574 -7.11 0.30 12.29
CA GLU A 574 -7.65 0.78 11.01
C GLU A 574 -8.62 1.94 11.28
N ASP A 575 -8.39 3.03 10.54
CA ASP A 575 -9.00 4.34 10.67
C ASP A 575 -10.54 4.34 10.59
N VAL A 576 -11.18 4.72 11.70
CA VAL A 576 -12.45 5.46 11.70
C VAL A 576 -12.14 6.89 12.12
N LEU A 577 -12.05 7.82 11.16
CA LEU A 577 -12.09 9.26 11.44
C LEU A 577 -13.45 9.82 11.00
N GLY A 578 -14.36 9.84 11.98
CA GLY A 578 -15.55 10.67 12.02
C GLY A 578 -15.24 12.06 12.58
N ALA A 579 -16.10 13.01 12.19
CA ALA A 579 -16.02 14.44 12.48
C ALA A 579 -15.83 14.79 13.97
N ALA A 580 -14.97 15.78 14.23
CA ALA A 580 -14.92 16.49 15.50
C ALA A 580 -15.86 17.70 15.46
N GLY A 581 -16.78 17.75 16.42
CA GLY A 581 -17.52 18.94 16.83
C GLY A 581 -17.58 18.95 18.35
N ASP A 582 -16.89 19.92 18.95
CA ASP A 582 -16.78 20.17 20.39
C ASP A 582 -18.13 20.43 21.05
N ASP A 583 -18.35 19.83 22.23
CA ASP A 583 -19.32 20.27 23.22
C ASP A 583 -18.70 20.22 24.61
N VAL A 584 -18.23 21.38 25.09
CA VAL A 584 -18.04 21.65 26.53
C VAL A 584 -18.45 23.10 26.79
N PHE A 585 -19.64 23.30 27.38
CA PHE A 585 -19.88 24.14 28.57
C PHE A 585 -21.39 24.22 28.86
N GLY A 586 -21.76 23.85 30.07
CA GLY A 586 -23.14 23.82 30.53
C GLY A 586 -23.69 25.15 31.06
N SER A 587 -25.02 25.17 31.08
CA SER A 587 -25.94 25.92 31.95
C SER A 587 -26.08 27.44 31.79
N GLY A 588 -27.32 27.87 31.49
CA GLY A 588 -27.81 29.20 31.85
C GLY A 588 -28.94 29.78 30.98
N PHE A 589 -30.18 29.74 31.49
CA PHE A 589 -31.29 30.69 31.25
C PHE A 589 -32.05 30.73 29.91
N GLY A 590 -33.31 30.23 29.93
CA GLY A 590 -34.53 31.06 29.97
C GLY A 590 -35.24 31.53 28.67
N LEU A 591 -36.48 31.03 28.48
CA LEU A 591 -37.68 31.70 27.90
C LEU A 591 -37.64 32.02 26.38
N ASP A 592 -38.69 32.01 25.56
CA ASP A 592 -40.15 31.91 25.70
C ASP A 592 -40.75 31.34 24.39
N ASP A 593 -41.88 30.65 24.52
CA ASP A 593 -42.87 30.45 23.46
C ASP A 593 -43.50 31.81 23.09
N HIS A 594 -43.57 32.15 21.80
CA HIS A 594 -44.78 32.65 21.12
C HIS A 594 -44.50 33.22 19.72
N ASP A 595 -45.49 32.99 18.85
CA ASP A 595 -45.82 33.65 17.59
C ASP A 595 -44.98 33.31 16.34
N LEU A 596 -45.62 32.62 15.37
CA LEU A 596 -46.37 33.32 14.32
C LEU A 596 -47.18 32.33 13.45
N THR A 597 -48.37 32.80 13.10
CA THR A 597 -49.53 32.13 12.49
C THR A 597 -49.53 32.07 10.96
N GLY A 598 -49.73 30.88 10.37
CA GLY A 598 -50.46 30.53 9.11
C GLY A 598 -50.12 31.19 7.75
N PRO A 599 -50.77 30.79 6.63
CA PRO A 599 -51.75 29.70 6.45
C PRO A 599 -51.44 28.70 5.30
N ASP A 600 -52.20 27.59 5.33
CA ASP A 600 -52.30 26.51 4.33
C ASP A 600 -52.80 26.96 2.94
N ILE A 601 -52.33 26.26 1.88
CA ILE A 601 -52.98 26.19 0.56
C ILE A 601 -52.92 24.74 0.05
N ASP A 602 -54.06 24.30 -0.47
CA ASP A 602 -54.52 22.94 -0.80
C ASP A 602 -53.72 22.17 -1.87
N ALA A 603 -53.78 20.83 -1.74
CA ALA A 603 -53.35 19.87 -2.76
C ALA A 603 -54.56 19.03 -3.25
N GLU A 604 -55.06 19.35 -4.43
CA GLU A 604 -55.71 18.43 -5.39
C GLU A 604 -54.77 18.39 -6.60
N GLY A 605 -54.47 17.30 -7.31
CA GLY A 605 -55.19 16.07 -7.61
C GLY A 605 -54.90 15.79 -9.10
N ASP A 606 -54.39 14.61 -9.44
CA ASP A 606 -54.77 13.80 -10.60
C ASP A 606 -53.69 12.79 -10.99
N GLY A 607 -54.11 11.51 -10.93
CA GLY A 607 -53.37 10.38 -11.45
C GLY A 607 -53.58 10.22 -12.95
N LEU A 608 -52.60 9.62 -13.63
CA LEU A 608 -52.73 9.15 -14.99
C LEU A 608 -52.43 7.65 -15.06
N ASP A 609 -53.44 6.98 -15.60
CA ASP A 609 -53.63 5.56 -15.87
C ASP A 609 -52.75 5.09 -17.04
N PHE A 610 -52.18 3.89 -16.94
CA PHE A 610 -51.46 3.23 -18.03
C PHE A 610 -52.34 2.12 -18.60
N GLY A 611 -52.80 2.32 -19.83
CA GLY A 611 -53.57 1.36 -20.62
C GLY A 611 -52.91 1.05 -21.96
N SER A 612 -52.89 -0.24 -22.26
CA SER A 612 -52.31 -1.05 -23.35
C SER A 612 -52.71 -0.74 -24.81
N ASP A 613 -51.88 -1.28 -25.71
CA ASP A 613 -52.12 -1.80 -27.08
C ASP A 613 -52.51 -0.83 -28.21
N ASP A 614 -51.58 -0.56 -29.14
CA ASP A 614 -51.46 -1.18 -30.49
C ASP A 614 -50.22 -0.62 -31.25
#